data_AF-A0A833Z1M2-F1
#
_entry.id   AF-A0A833Z1M2-F1
#
_cell.length_a   1.000
_cell.length_b   1.000
_cell.length_c   1.000
_cell.angle_alpha   90.00
_cell.angle_beta   90.00
_cell.angle_gamma   90.00
#
_symmetry.space_group_name_H-M   'P 1'
#
loop_
_entity.id
_entity.type
_entity.pdbx_description
1 polymer ?
#
loop_
_entity_poly.entity_id
_entity_poly.type
_entity_poly.pdbx_seq_one_letter_code
_entity_poly.pdbx_strand_id
1 'polypeptide(L)'
;MAGSDADGEGLACRHGASRRPAASSEREGEAAADRPEPLSTAEAPAKGAELPAWMRLYFYGMHGITLDVLVSSARLFARSPDLRMLGFSSPFRCLLHLLTHFALEKVYLQQRHCPSPFVFNFLLYPSAHVVLQTLAGQVLLLCLGGGLGGAAAPGALDLVLQYILALYHSQVFLKRFLRLRYRRQLQRQPQGASLAPPRTRAPAAAGGGRRRTRGLTGAEGAPSKGLPDLLRFLFYGMHGFLDEIFFTFFFNVLGQRDRATSGHTSLWSFFMYGSCSFMVEKLYFHLHYSRGWSTWKRVPIYVIFIYVWELSWGLGLRACGACSWDYSHYPLNFLGLITLMYLPGWIFLSVYQDLLSNVLWRVQYIPID
;
A
#
# COMPACT_ATOMS: atom_id res chain seq x y z
N MET A 1 50.79 -18.43 -53.78
CA MET A 1 49.80 -17.69 -52.97
C MET A 1 49.89 -16.24 -53.39
N ALA A 2 48.93 -15.83 -54.22
CA ALA A 2 48.83 -14.52 -54.82
C ALA A 2 47.74 -13.73 -54.09
N GLY A 3 47.92 -12.42 -53.96
CA GLY A 3 46.94 -11.50 -53.39
C GLY A 3 47.51 -10.09 -53.42
N SER A 4 47.48 -9.49 -54.60
CA SER A 4 47.96 -8.14 -54.89
C SER A 4 46.94 -7.12 -54.37
N ASP A 5 47.45 -6.20 -53.57
CA ASP A 5 46.81 -4.95 -53.18
C ASP A 5 46.85 -3.91 -54.31
N ALA A 6 46.05 -2.88 -54.08
CA ALA A 6 45.65 -1.76 -54.90
C ALA A 6 46.78 -0.86 -55.42
N ASP A 7 46.50 -0.21 -56.57
CA ASP A 7 46.50 1.25 -56.78
C ASP A 7 46.82 1.60 -58.24
N GLY A 8 46.20 2.68 -58.75
CA GLY A 8 46.74 3.38 -59.93
C GLY A 8 45.72 3.86 -60.96
N GLU A 9 45.11 5.01 -60.66
CA GLU A 9 44.76 6.15 -61.52
C GLU A 9 44.76 6.05 -63.06
N GLY A 10 43.76 6.68 -63.69
CA GLY A 10 43.90 7.13 -65.07
C GLY A 10 42.68 7.79 -65.72
N LEU A 11 42.70 9.13 -65.74
CA LEU A 11 42.11 10.06 -66.73
C LEU A 11 40.59 10.31 -66.76
N ALA A 12 40.19 11.55 -66.44
CA ALA A 12 39.84 12.55 -67.47
C ALA A 12 39.47 13.94 -66.89
N CYS A 13 40.25 14.94 -67.33
CA CYS A 13 39.95 16.32 -67.70
C CYS A 13 39.10 17.30 -66.84
N ARG A 14 39.74 18.47 -66.63
CA ARG A 14 39.30 19.76 -66.08
C ARG A 14 38.25 20.52 -66.92
N HIS A 15 37.29 21.16 -66.25
CA HIS A 15 36.80 22.55 -66.35
C HIS A 15 35.50 22.60 -65.51
N GLY A 16 35.10 23.58 -64.70
CA GLY A 16 35.38 25.01 -64.60
C GLY A 16 34.08 25.66 -64.06
N ALA A 17 34.16 26.29 -62.88
CA ALA A 17 33.30 27.36 -62.34
C ALA A 17 31.76 27.19 -62.11
N SER A 18 31.39 27.31 -60.82
CA SER A 18 30.32 28.17 -60.24
C SER A 18 28.83 27.93 -60.55
N ARG A 19 28.04 27.55 -59.52
CA ARG A 19 27.02 28.40 -58.82
C ARG A 19 26.08 27.55 -57.93
N ARG A 20 25.59 28.18 -56.87
CA ARG A 20 24.72 27.68 -55.78
C ARG A 20 23.20 27.72 -56.17
N PRO A 21 22.27 27.22 -55.30
CA PRO A 21 21.11 26.41 -55.69
C PRO A 21 19.73 27.11 -55.59
N ALA A 22 18.69 26.47 -56.14
CA ALA A 22 17.26 26.63 -55.81
C ALA A 22 16.52 25.39 -56.38
N ALA A 23 15.86 24.53 -55.58
CA ALA A 23 14.55 24.64 -54.92
C ALA A 23 13.33 24.27 -55.82
N SER A 24 12.51 23.36 -55.27
CA SER A 24 11.08 23.05 -55.49
C SER A 24 10.58 22.40 -56.79
N SER A 25 9.91 21.25 -56.66
CA SER A 25 8.47 21.01 -56.93
C SER A 25 8.16 19.49 -56.96
N GLU A 26 7.19 19.03 -56.15
CA GLU A 26 5.92 18.38 -56.57
C GLU A 26 6.11 16.90 -56.96
N ARG A 27 5.67 15.87 -56.20
CA ARG A 27 4.35 15.44 -55.69
C ARG A 27 3.40 14.93 -56.79
N GLU A 28 3.49 13.63 -57.07
CA GLU A 28 2.40 12.81 -57.62
C GLU A 28 2.35 11.47 -56.87
N GLY A 29 1.15 11.03 -56.52
CA GLY A 29 0.88 9.72 -55.94
C GLY A 29 0.08 8.85 -56.90
N GLU A 30 0.04 7.54 -56.65
CA GLU A 30 -1.16 6.68 -56.77
C GLU A 30 -0.79 5.25 -56.33
N ALA A 31 -1.77 4.56 -55.73
CA ALA A 31 -1.99 3.11 -55.73
C ALA A 31 -1.27 2.21 -54.69
N ALA A 32 -2.11 1.74 -53.78
CA ALA A 32 -1.88 0.79 -52.71
C ALA A 32 -1.76 -0.67 -53.18
N ALA A 33 -0.98 -1.46 -52.43
CA ALA A 33 -1.10 -2.92 -52.35
C ALA A 33 -0.92 -3.36 -50.89
N ASP A 34 -2.08 -3.52 -50.25
CA ASP A 34 -2.48 -4.51 -49.26
C ASP A 34 -1.40 -5.11 -48.32
N ARG A 35 -1.47 -4.73 -47.03
CA ARG A 35 -0.85 -5.47 -45.92
C ARG A 35 -1.93 -5.79 -44.89
N PRO A 36 -2.03 -7.04 -44.41
CA PRO A 36 -3.06 -7.42 -43.45
C PRO A 36 -2.81 -6.76 -42.09
N GLU A 37 -3.83 -6.11 -41.55
CA GLU A 37 -3.89 -5.62 -40.16
C GLU A 37 -3.72 -6.79 -39.16
N PRO A 38 -2.88 -6.65 -38.12
CA PRO A 38 -3.00 -7.47 -36.94
C PRO A 38 -4.12 -6.90 -36.05
N LEU A 39 -5.23 -7.63 -36.03
CA LEU A 39 -6.28 -7.53 -35.00
C LEU A 39 -5.71 -7.61 -33.59
N SER A 40 -6.29 -6.78 -32.72
CA SER A 40 -6.23 -6.85 -31.26
C SER A 40 -4.92 -6.42 -30.61
N THR A 41 -4.79 -5.10 -30.45
CA THR A 41 -4.13 -4.49 -29.29
C THR A 41 -4.75 -5.03 -28.00
N ALA A 42 -4.25 -6.16 -27.51
CA ALA A 42 -4.31 -6.46 -26.09
C ALA A 42 -3.66 -5.27 -25.38
N GLU A 43 -4.46 -4.55 -24.58
CA GLU A 43 -3.99 -3.42 -23.77
C GLU A 43 -2.71 -3.83 -23.04
N ALA A 44 -1.58 -3.31 -23.53
CA ALA A 44 -0.34 -3.36 -22.78
C ALA A 44 -0.61 -2.71 -21.42
N PRO A 45 -0.32 -3.37 -20.29
CA PRO A 45 -0.64 -2.83 -18.98
C PRO A 45 0.05 -1.48 -18.83
N ALA A 46 -0.75 -0.43 -18.69
CA ALA A 46 -0.25 0.93 -18.60
C ALA A 46 0.87 0.99 -17.54
N LYS A 47 2.07 1.42 -17.95
CA LYS A 47 3.29 1.59 -17.13
C LYS A 47 3.15 2.51 -15.90
N GLY A 48 1.92 2.88 -15.50
CA GLY A 48 1.59 3.74 -14.36
C GLY A 48 0.58 3.16 -13.37
N ALA A 49 0.26 1.86 -13.43
CA ALA A 49 -0.73 1.25 -12.53
C ALA A 49 -0.13 0.63 -11.25
N GLU A 50 1.18 0.40 -11.17
CA GLU A 50 1.83 -0.18 -9.98
C GLU A 50 1.76 0.73 -8.75
N LEU A 51 1.77 0.14 -7.56
CA LEU A 51 1.90 0.90 -6.31
C LEU A 51 3.22 1.70 -6.31
N PRO A 52 3.18 3.01 -6.00
CA PRO A 52 4.38 3.81 -5.79
C PRO A 52 5.31 3.20 -4.74
N ALA A 53 6.62 3.42 -4.89
CA ALA A 53 7.64 2.85 -4.00
C ALA A 53 7.38 3.19 -2.52
N TRP A 54 7.00 4.44 -2.20
CA TRP A 54 6.70 4.85 -0.83
C TRP A 54 5.52 4.06 -0.22
N MET A 55 4.49 3.74 -1.00
CA MET A 55 3.38 2.91 -0.53
C MET A 55 3.88 1.50 -0.24
N ARG A 56 4.69 0.93 -1.15
CA ARG A 56 5.27 -0.40 -0.96
C ARG A 56 6.10 -0.49 0.31
N LEU A 57 6.98 0.48 0.55
CA LEU A 57 7.77 0.57 1.78
C LEU A 57 6.87 0.66 3.03
N TYR A 58 5.81 1.47 2.99
CA TYR A 58 4.86 1.58 4.08
C TYR A 58 4.15 0.25 4.38
N PHE A 59 3.64 -0.43 3.34
CA PHE A 59 3.01 -1.75 3.48
C PHE A 59 3.98 -2.81 4.02
N TYR A 60 5.24 -2.78 3.58
CA TYR A 60 6.28 -3.70 4.04
C TYR A 60 6.67 -3.48 5.50
N GLY A 61 6.87 -2.23 5.91
CA GLY A 61 7.14 -1.90 7.31
C GLY A 61 5.98 -2.33 8.21
N MET A 62 4.76 -1.93 7.86
CA MET A 62 3.53 -2.28 8.58
C MET A 62 3.32 -3.81 8.67
N HIS A 63 3.53 -4.54 7.55
CA HIS A 63 3.38 -5.99 7.55
C HIS A 63 4.43 -6.68 8.42
N GLY A 64 5.70 -6.24 8.36
CA GLY A 64 6.76 -6.77 9.21
C GLY A 64 6.51 -6.53 10.69
N ILE A 65 6.05 -5.34 11.08
CA ILE A 65 5.61 -5.05 12.46
C ILE A 65 4.49 -6.01 12.88
N THR A 66 3.52 -6.27 12.01
CA THR A 66 2.43 -7.21 12.28
C THR A 66 2.97 -8.61 12.55
N LEU A 67 3.91 -9.09 11.73
CA LEU A 67 4.52 -10.41 11.93
C LEU A 67 5.32 -10.47 13.24
N ASP A 68 6.07 -9.42 13.58
CA ASP A 68 6.79 -9.34 14.86
C ASP A 68 5.83 -9.45 16.05
N VAL A 69 4.73 -8.69 16.02
CA VAL A 69 3.70 -8.68 17.07
C VAL A 69 3.05 -10.06 17.21
N LEU A 70 2.64 -10.67 16.10
CA LEU A 70 2.02 -12.00 16.10
C LEU A 70 2.97 -13.07 16.64
N VAL A 71 4.22 -13.09 16.17
CA VAL A 71 5.22 -14.08 16.57
C VAL A 71 5.63 -13.89 18.04
N SER A 72 5.89 -12.66 18.47
CA SER A 72 6.28 -12.38 19.85
C SER A 72 5.13 -12.65 20.83
N SER A 73 3.90 -12.30 20.48
CA SER A 73 2.70 -12.61 21.28
C SER A 73 2.46 -14.12 21.39
N ALA A 74 2.55 -14.87 20.28
CA ALA A 74 2.40 -16.33 20.30
C ALA A 74 3.47 -17.00 21.17
N ARG A 75 4.74 -16.57 21.06
CA ARG A 75 5.84 -17.09 21.91
C ARG A 75 5.64 -16.76 23.38
N LEU A 76 5.18 -15.54 23.69
CA LEU A 76 4.92 -15.13 25.06
C LEU A 76 3.75 -15.93 25.65
N PHE A 77 2.65 -16.04 24.91
CA PHE A 77 1.46 -16.80 25.33
C PHE A 77 1.78 -18.29 25.56
N ALA A 78 2.62 -18.90 24.72
CA ALA A 78 3.06 -20.27 24.89
C ALA A 78 3.91 -20.49 26.17
N ARG A 79 4.58 -19.46 26.67
CA ARG A 79 5.38 -19.51 27.91
C ARG A 79 4.55 -19.15 29.15
N SER A 80 3.74 -18.11 29.02
CA SER A 80 2.91 -17.55 30.07
C SER A 80 1.56 -17.15 29.47
N PRO A 81 0.49 -17.93 29.69
CA PRO A 81 -0.80 -17.65 29.10
C PRO A 81 -1.43 -16.40 29.75
N ASP A 82 -1.23 -15.25 29.10
CA ASP A 82 -1.85 -13.97 29.46
C ASP A 82 -2.88 -13.58 28.38
N LEU A 83 -4.12 -13.33 28.80
CA LEU A 83 -5.23 -12.95 27.94
C LEU A 83 -5.04 -11.58 27.28
N ARG A 84 -4.11 -10.75 27.78
CA ARG A 84 -3.72 -9.49 27.12
C ARG A 84 -2.97 -9.72 25.82
N MET A 85 -2.36 -10.90 25.63
CA MET A 85 -1.68 -11.31 24.40
C MET A 85 -0.72 -10.23 23.85
N LEU A 86 0.17 -9.71 24.69
CA LEU A 86 1.09 -8.64 24.32
C LEU A 86 2.11 -9.11 23.27
N GLY A 87 2.30 -8.30 22.24
CA GLY A 87 3.36 -8.43 21.23
C GLY A 87 4.25 -7.20 21.19
N PHE A 88 5.44 -7.37 20.62
CA PHE A 88 6.52 -6.40 20.67
C PHE A 88 7.15 -6.18 19.30
N SER A 89 7.48 -4.93 19.00
CA SER A 89 8.35 -4.57 17.89
C SER A 89 8.95 -3.18 18.15
N SER A 90 9.58 -2.56 17.15
CA SER A 90 10.13 -1.21 17.29
C SER A 90 10.14 -0.45 15.97
N PRO A 91 10.18 0.90 15.99
CA PRO A 91 10.36 1.70 14.79
C PRO A 91 11.63 1.33 14.00
N PHE A 92 12.70 0.90 14.67
CA PHE A 92 13.91 0.42 14.01
C PHE A 92 13.69 -0.89 13.25
N ARG A 93 12.93 -1.83 13.84
CA ARG A 93 12.51 -3.06 13.13
C ARG A 93 11.59 -2.74 11.96
N CYS A 94 10.69 -1.76 12.09
CA CYS A 94 9.88 -1.28 10.96
C CYS A 94 10.76 -0.88 9.77
N LEU A 95 11.83 -0.11 10.04
CA LEU A 95 12.79 0.32 9.03
C LEU A 95 13.56 -0.86 8.40
N LEU A 96 13.90 -1.88 9.18
CA LEU A 96 14.53 -3.07 8.64
C LEU A 96 13.54 -3.87 7.79
N HIS A 97 12.32 -4.06 8.26
CA HIS A 97 11.26 -4.75 7.52
C HIS A 97 10.96 -4.06 6.18
N LEU A 98 10.83 -2.73 6.14
CA LEU A 98 10.57 -2.04 4.88
C LEU A 98 11.72 -2.23 3.87
N LEU A 99 12.98 -2.22 4.32
CA LEU A 99 14.13 -2.38 3.44
C LEU A 99 14.29 -3.83 2.98
N THR A 100 14.19 -4.77 3.92
CA THR A 100 14.38 -6.20 3.65
C THR A 100 13.29 -6.75 2.75
N HIS A 101 12.02 -6.47 3.04
CA HIS A 101 10.92 -6.92 2.19
C HIS A 101 10.93 -6.24 0.81
N PHE A 102 11.37 -4.97 0.72
CA PHE A 102 11.54 -4.31 -0.58
C PHE A 102 12.66 -4.95 -1.43
N ALA A 103 13.78 -5.32 -0.81
CA ALA A 103 14.84 -6.08 -1.48
C ALA A 103 14.38 -7.48 -1.88
N LEU A 104 13.65 -8.17 -0.98
CA LEU A 104 13.08 -9.49 -1.26
C LEU A 104 12.05 -9.45 -2.38
N GLU A 105 11.33 -8.35 -2.55
CA GLU A 105 10.46 -8.18 -3.71
C GLU A 105 11.27 -8.17 -5.02
N LYS A 106 12.45 -7.54 -5.05
CA LYS A 106 13.32 -7.57 -6.23
C LYS A 106 13.82 -8.97 -6.53
N VAL A 107 14.21 -9.72 -5.49
CA VAL A 107 14.57 -11.14 -5.63
C VAL A 107 13.37 -11.93 -6.18
N TYR A 108 12.17 -11.72 -5.63
CA TYR A 108 10.94 -12.39 -6.08
C TYR A 108 10.65 -12.14 -7.56
N LEU A 109 10.82 -10.91 -8.05
CA LEU A 109 10.60 -10.56 -9.46
C LEU A 109 11.62 -11.22 -10.41
N GLN A 110 12.78 -11.63 -9.92
CA GLN A 110 13.75 -12.40 -10.71
C GLN A 110 13.31 -13.85 -10.99
N GLN A 111 12.22 -14.33 -10.38
CA GLN A 111 11.65 -15.67 -10.61
C GLN A 111 11.49 -16.02 -12.09
N ARG A 112 11.17 -15.02 -12.94
CA ARG A 112 10.99 -15.21 -14.39
C ARG A 112 12.26 -15.65 -15.13
N HIS A 113 13.43 -15.42 -14.55
CA HIS A 113 14.73 -15.78 -15.13
C HIS A 113 15.24 -17.14 -14.61
N CYS A 114 14.56 -17.74 -13.63
CA CYS A 114 14.95 -19.05 -13.10
C CYS A 114 14.26 -20.17 -13.89
N PRO A 115 15.02 -21.18 -14.36
CA PRO A 115 14.46 -22.27 -15.16
C PRO A 115 13.54 -23.19 -14.35
N SER A 116 13.78 -23.33 -13.04
CA SER A 116 12.94 -24.15 -12.15
C SER A 116 12.19 -23.27 -11.15
N PRO A 117 10.84 -23.16 -11.25
CA PRO A 117 10.05 -22.42 -10.28
C PRO A 117 10.06 -23.11 -8.91
N PHE A 118 10.25 -24.43 -8.87
CA PHE A 118 10.36 -25.19 -7.62
C PHE A 118 11.62 -24.79 -6.84
N VAL A 119 12.78 -24.82 -7.50
CA VAL A 119 14.06 -24.43 -6.88
C VAL A 119 14.01 -22.98 -6.42
N PHE A 120 13.41 -22.10 -7.20
CA PHE A 120 13.26 -20.70 -6.81
C PHE A 120 12.41 -20.53 -5.54
N ASN A 121 11.21 -21.13 -5.52
CA ASN A 121 10.22 -20.92 -4.46
C ASN A 121 10.58 -21.59 -3.13
N PHE A 122 11.24 -22.76 -3.17
CA PHE A 122 11.48 -23.57 -1.97
C PHE A 122 12.93 -23.53 -1.47
N LEU A 123 13.89 -23.13 -2.32
CA LEU A 123 15.31 -23.08 -1.96
C LEU A 123 15.87 -21.66 -2.03
N LEU A 124 15.90 -21.04 -3.22
CA LEU A 124 16.58 -19.75 -3.41
C LEU A 124 15.91 -18.62 -2.61
N TYR A 125 14.59 -18.49 -2.74
CA TYR A 125 13.85 -17.43 -2.09
C TYR A 125 13.86 -17.55 -0.56
N PRO A 126 13.56 -18.73 0.04
CA PRO A 126 13.64 -18.88 1.48
C PRO A 126 15.05 -18.67 2.03
N SER A 127 16.08 -19.12 1.32
CA SER A 127 17.48 -18.89 1.72
C SER A 127 17.81 -17.40 1.73
N ALA A 128 17.46 -16.66 0.68
CA ALA A 128 17.65 -15.21 0.62
C ALA A 128 16.91 -14.49 1.75
N HIS A 129 15.68 -14.91 2.07
CA HIS A 129 14.90 -14.37 3.18
C HIS A 129 15.57 -14.59 4.53
N VAL A 130 16.00 -15.82 4.83
CA VAL A 130 16.69 -16.16 6.09
C VAL A 130 17.99 -15.37 6.24
N VAL A 131 18.81 -15.31 5.19
CA VAL A 131 20.07 -14.54 5.19
C VAL A 131 19.80 -13.07 5.46
N LEU A 132 18.83 -12.47 4.76
CA LEU A 132 18.56 -11.04 4.86
C LEU A 132 17.97 -10.67 6.23
N GLN A 133 17.08 -11.49 6.79
CA GLN A 133 16.53 -11.31 8.14
C GLN A 133 17.59 -11.47 9.22
N THR A 134 18.50 -12.45 9.06
CA THR A 134 19.63 -12.64 9.98
C THR A 134 20.57 -11.43 9.94
N LEU A 135 20.91 -10.94 8.75
CA LEU A 135 21.74 -9.75 8.57
C LEU A 135 21.07 -8.50 9.19
N ALA A 136 19.77 -8.30 8.95
CA ALA A 136 19.04 -7.19 9.53
C ALA A 136 19.04 -7.23 11.06
N GLY A 137 18.88 -8.41 11.66
CA GLY A 137 18.98 -8.59 13.12
C GLY A 137 20.37 -8.24 13.66
N GLN A 138 21.44 -8.65 12.97
CA GLN A 138 22.81 -8.31 13.34
C GLN A 138 23.08 -6.80 13.24
N VAL A 139 22.63 -6.16 12.15
CA VAL A 139 22.74 -4.70 11.97
C VAL A 139 22.01 -3.97 13.10
N LEU A 140 20.80 -4.41 13.47
CA LEU A 140 20.07 -3.81 14.58
C LEU A 140 20.84 -3.88 15.90
N LEU A 141 21.44 -5.04 16.19
CA LEU A 141 22.22 -5.24 17.41
C LEU A 141 23.42 -4.28 17.46
N LEU A 142 24.14 -4.14 16.34
CA LEU A 142 25.27 -3.22 16.21
C LEU A 142 24.85 -1.75 16.39
N CYS A 143 23.76 -1.34 15.74
CA CYS A 143 23.23 0.03 15.86
C CYS A 143 22.78 0.37 17.28
N LEU A 144 22.31 -0.61 18.06
CA LEU A 144 21.88 -0.42 19.45
C LEU A 144 23.04 -0.58 20.46
N GLY A 145 24.29 -0.64 19.99
CA GLY A 145 25.48 -0.71 20.85
C GLY A 145 25.78 -2.11 21.40
N GLY A 146 25.16 -3.16 20.86
CA GLY A 146 25.50 -4.55 21.17
C GLY A 146 26.77 -4.98 20.43
N GLY A 147 27.70 -5.62 21.14
CA GLY A 147 28.91 -6.16 20.52
C GLY A 147 28.60 -7.30 19.53
N LEU A 148 29.46 -7.45 18.51
CA LEU A 148 29.35 -8.47 17.45
C LEU A 148 29.31 -9.92 17.97
N GLY A 149 29.66 -10.15 19.25
CA GLY A 149 29.65 -11.46 19.92
C GLY A 149 28.43 -11.73 20.82
N GLY A 150 27.44 -10.83 20.88
CA GLY A 150 26.28 -10.97 21.78
C GLY A 150 25.06 -11.67 21.19
N ALA A 151 24.97 -11.79 19.86
CA ALA A 151 23.88 -12.52 19.21
C ALA A 151 24.23 -14.01 19.15
N ALA A 152 23.64 -14.81 20.05
CA ALA A 152 23.59 -16.25 19.88
C ALA A 152 23.03 -16.57 18.47
N ALA A 153 23.65 -17.55 17.79
CA ALA A 153 23.13 -18.01 16.51
C ALA A 153 21.64 -18.39 16.65
N PRO A 154 20.80 -18.06 15.66
CA PRO A 154 19.38 -18.37 15.73
C PRO A 154 19.20 -19.87 15.99
N GLY A 155 18.38 -20.21 16.99
CA GLY A 155 18.12 -21.60 17.33
C GLY A 155 17.44 -22.34 16.18
N ALA A 156 17.48 -23.68 16.20
CA ALA A 156 16.85 -24.49 15.15
C ALA A 156 15.36 -24.14 14.93
N LEU A 157 14.62 -23.87 16.01
CA LEU A 157 13.22 -23.45 15.94
C LEU A 157 13.05 -22.06 15.30
N ASP A 158 13.98 -21.14 15.53
CA ASP A 158 13.96 -19.81 14.92
C ASP A 158 14.22 -19.91 13.41
N LEU A 159 15.15 -20.76 12.98
CA LEU A 159 15.41 -21.03 11.57
C LEU A 159 14.21 -21.66 10.86
N VAL A 160 13.56 -22.66 11.49
CA VAL A 160 12.33 -23.28 10.98
C VAL A 160 11.23 -22.23 10.84
N LEU A 161 11.03 -21.38 11.85
CA LEU A 161 10.04 -20.31 11.78
C LEU A 161 10.36 -19.31 10.66
N GLN A 162 11.62 -18.87 10.54
CA GLN A 162 12.03 -17.95 9.48
C GLN A 162 11.83 -18.56 8.09
N TYR A 163 12.05 -19.86 7.93
CA TYR A 163 11.76 -20.58 6.69
C TYR A 163 10.26 -20.61 6.37
N ILE A 164 9.41 -20.93 7.36
CA ILE A 164 7.95 -20.90 7.21
C ILE A 164 7.47 -19.50 6.84
N LEU A 165 7.98 -18.46 7.51
CA LEU A 165 7.67 -17.07 7.20
C LEU A 165 8.11 -16.68 5.78
N ALA A 166 9.25 -17.20 5.31
CA ALA A 166 9.71 -16.96 3.94
C ALA A 166 8.80 -17.60 2.88
N LEU A 167 8.30 -18.81 3.16
CA LEU A 167 7.31 -19.47 2.31
C LEU A 167 5.99 -18.68 2.30
N TYR A 168 5.49 -18.26 3.46
CA TYR A 168 4.33 -17.40 3.55
C TYR A 168 4.53 -16.09 2.76
N HIS A 169 5.70 -15.45 2.91
CA HIS A 169 5.98 -14.17 2.29
C HIS A 169 6.00 -14.26 0.75
N SER A 170 6.62 -15.30 0.18
CA SER A 170 6.61 -15.53 -1.28
C SER A 170 5.26 -16.00 -1.81
N GLN A 171 4.70 -17.06 -1.21
CA GLN A 171 3.54 -17.77 -1.77
C GLN A 171 2.22 -17.05 -1.54
N VAL A 172 2.09 -16.33 -0.43
CA VAL A 172 0.84 -15.70 -0.01
C VAL A 172 0.96 -14.19 -0.13
N PHE A 173 1.90 -13.58 0.59
CA PHE A 173 1.94 -12.13 0.72
C PHE A 173 2.33 -11.45 -0.59
N LEU A 174 3.53 -11.67 -1.14
CA LEU A 174 3.97 -11.03 -2.39
C LEU A 174 3.06 -11.36 -3.57
N LYS A 175 2.63 -12.62 -3.69
CA LYS A 175 1.71 -13.07 -4.74
C LYS A 175 0.37 -12.31 -4.74
N ARG A 176 -0.14 -11.91 -3.57
CA ARG A 176 -1.37 -11.10 -3.43
C ARG A 176 -1.07 -9.60 -3.48
N PHE A 177 0.00 -9.17 -2.83
CA PHE A 177 0.40 -7.76 -2.69
C PHE A 177 0.73 -7.12 -4.03
N LEU A 178 1.45 -7.82 -4.90
CA LEU A 178 1.81 -7.32 -6.24
C LEU A 178 0.61 -7.16 -7.19
N ARG A 179 -0.59 -7.60 -6.79
CA ARG A 179 -1.84 -7.37 -7.53
C ARG A 179 -2.49 -6.03 -7.21
N LEU A 180 -2.00 -5.35 -6.18
CA LEU A 180 -2.49 -4.03 -5.82
C LEU A 180 -2.03 -3.01 -6.85
N ARG A 181 -2.99 -2.19 -7.31
CA ARG A 181 -2.74 -1.11 -8.26
C ARG A 181 -3.14 0.22 -7.65
N TYR A 182 -2.43 1.27 -8.02
CA TYR A 182 -2.74 2.64 -7.60
C TYR A 182 -3.33 3.42 -8.77
N ARG A 183 -4.57 3.86 -8.62
CA ARG A 183 -5.22 4.70 -9.64
C ARG A 183 -4.77 6.15 -9.49
N ARG A 184 -3.88 6.59 -10.38
CA ARG A 184 -3.57 8.02 -10.53
C ARG A 184 -4.77 8.70 -11.18
N GLN A 185 -5.41 9.62 -10.48
CA GLN A 185 -6.49 10.42 -11.03
C GLN A 185 -5.89 11.31 -12.14
N LEU A 186 -6.13 10.96 -13.41
CA LEU A 186 -5.93 11.88 -14.51
C LEU A 186 -6.82 13.10 -14.17
N GLN A 187 -6.18 14.24 -14.04
CA GLN A 187 -6.80 15.52 -13.73
C GLN A 187 -8.08 15.68 -14.58
N ARG A 188 -9.19 16.07 -13.95
CA ARG A 188 -10.40 16.54 -14.64
C ARG A 188 -9.96 17.48 -15.76
N GLN A 189 -9.99 17.02 -17.01
CA GLN A 189 -9.96 17.92 -18.15
C GLN A 189 -11.27 18.71 -18.02
N PRO A 190 -11.24 20.06 -17.93
CA PRO A 190 -12.45 20.83 -18.06
C PRO A 190 -13.05 20.40 -19.40
N GLN A 191 -14.31 19.96 -19.41
CA GLN A 191 -15.02 19.74 -20.66
C GLN A 191 -14.91 21.06 -21.44
N GLY A 192 -14.05 21.04 -22.46
CA GLY A 192 -13.91 22.15 -23.38
C GLY A 192 -15.30 22.43 -23.93
N ALA A 193 -15.75 23.66 -23.75
CA ALA A 193 -16.90 24.20 -24.45
C ALA A 193 -16.66 23.99 -25.94
N SER A 194 -17.25 22.94 -26.51
CA SER A 194 -17.35 22.80 -27.95
C SER A 194 -18.41 23.79 -28.40
N LEU A 195 -17.92 24.93 -28.89
CA LEU A 195 -18.66 25.94 -29.63
C LEU A 195 -19.33 25.27 -30.84
N ALA A 196 -20.64 25.01 -30.76
CA ALA A 196 -21.45 24.75 -31.94
C ALA A 196 -21.91 26.11 -32.53
N PRO A 197 -21.81 26.32 -33.86
CA PRO A 197 -22.25 27.57 -34.48
C PRO A 197 -23.80 27.63 -34.54
N PRO A 198 -24.38 28.84 -34.53
CA PRO A 198 -25.83 29.01 -34.45
C PRO A 198 -26.47 28.69 -35.81
N ARG A 199 -27.33 27.67 -35.85
CA ARG A 199 -28.33 27.53 -36.91
C ARG A 199 -29.69 28.01 -36.42
N THR A 200 -30.30 28.80 -37.28
CA THR A 200 -31.46 29.67 -37.14
C THR A 200 -32.80 28.94 -36.97
N ARG A 201 -33.57 29.40 -35.96
CA ARG A 201 -35.04 29.51 -35.77
C ARG A 201 -36.02 28.60 -36.56
N ALA A 202 -36.95 27.96 -35.84
CA ALA A 202 -38.36 28.42 -35.68
C ALA A 202 -39.14 27.59 -34.61
N PRO A 203 -40.24 28.12 -34.00
CA PRO A 203 -40.90 27.55 -32.82
C PRO A 203 -42.33 27.01 -33.06
N ALA A 204 -42.81 26.09 -32.21
CA ALA A 204 -44.21 25.85 -31.78
C ALA A 204 -44.27 24.48 -31.05
N ALA A 205 -44.55 24.40 -29.75
CA ALA A 205 -45.86 24.48 -29.07
C ALA A 205 -46.41 23.09 -28.69
N ALA A 206 -47.16 23.08 -27.57
CA ALA A 206 -48.04 22.03 -27.04
C ALA A 206 -47.44 21.04 -26.03
N GLY A 207 -48.00 21.09 -24.81
CA GLY A 207 -47.70 20.22 -23.68
C GLY A 207 -48.43 18.87 -23.75
N GLY A 208 -48.32 18.12 -22.66
CA GLY A 208 -49.11 16.90 -22.45
C GLY A 208 -48.29 15.78 -21.83
N GLY A 209 -48.36 15.65 -20.52
CA GLY A 209 -47.69 14.56 -19.79
C GLY A 209 -48.32 13.19 -20.05
N ARG A 210 -47.51 12.14 -19.92
CA ARG A 210 -47.91 10.90 -19.25
C ARG A 210 -46.69 10.04 -18.89
N ARG A 211 -46.63 9.75 -17.58
CA ARG A 211 -45.85 8.72 -16.87
C ARG A 211 -45.42 7.54 -17.76
N ARG A 212 -44.11 7.36 -17.92
CA ARG A 212 -43.51 6.08 -18.30
C ARG A 212 -43.35 5.19 -17.06
N THR A 213 -44.03 4.07 -17.15
CA THR A 213 -43.85 2.77 -16.50
C THR A 213 -42.58 2.58 -15.66
N ARG A 214 -42.84 2.19 -14.40
CA ARG A 214 -41.91 1.62 -13.43
C ARG A 214 -41.36 0.30 -13.97
N GLY A 215 -40.13 0.33 -14.51
CA GLY A 215 -39.33 -0.86 -14.78
C GLY A 215 -38.44 -1.14 -13.57
N LEU A 216 -38.69 -2.24 -12.87
CA LEU A 216 -37.65 -2.91 -12.09
C LEU A 216 -36.64 -3.46 -13.09
N THR A 217 -35.43 -2.91 -13.08
CA THR A 217 -34.28 -3.51 -13.77
C THR A 217 -33.15 -3.59 -12.76
N GLY A 218 -32.55 -4.77 -12.71
CA GLY A 218 -31.74 -5.28 -11.62
C GLY A 218 -30.62 -4.36 -11.17
N ALA A 219 -30.33 -4.45 -9.88
CA ALA A 219 -29.05 -4.06 -9.30
C ALA A 219 -27.97 -5.02 -9.84
N GLU A 220 -27.60 -4.84 -11.09
CA GLU A 220 -26.39 -5.41 -11.67
C GLU A 220 -25.22 -4.66 -11.02
N GLY A 221 -24.37 -5.42 -10.33
CA GLY A 221 -23.40 -4.93 -9.36
C GLY A 221 -22.51 -3.84 -9.93
N ALA A 222 -22.61 -2.64 -9.36
CA ALA A 222 -21.59 -1.63 -9.55
C ALA A 222 -20.24 -2.22 -9.09
N PRO A 223 -19.18 -2.20 -9.92
CA PRO A 223 -17.87 -2.67 -9.49
C PRO A 223 -17.47 -1.85 -8.27
N SER A 224 -17.35 -2.52 -7.13
CA SER A 224 -17.02 -1.89 -5.85
C SER A 224 -15.74 -1.11 -6.03
N LYS A 225 -15.83 0.23 -6.07
CA LYS A 225 -14.67 1.08 -6.23
C LYS A 225 -13.73 0.85 -5.03
N GLY A 226 -12.49 0.46 -5.31
CA GLY A 226 -11.42 0.31 -4.33
C GLY A 226 -11.19 -1.13 -3.83
N LEU A 227 -10.42 -1.24 -2.74
CA LEU A 227 -10.01 -2.50 -2.11
C LEU A 227 -11.22 -3.27 -1.52
N PRO A 228 -11.30 -4.61 -1.60
CA PRO A 228 -12.30 -5.41 -0.89
C PRO A 228 -12.33 -5.11 0.62
N ASP A 229 -13.52 -5.14 1.23
CA ASP A 229 -13.72 -4.75 2.64
C ASP A 229 -12.89 -5.58 3.63
N LEU A 230 -12.70 -6.88 3.38
CA LEU A 230 -11.81 -7.71 4.19
C LEU A 230 -10.36 -7.21 4.14
N LEU A 231 -9.87 -6.86 2.95
CA LEU A 231 -8.50 -6.34 2.80
C LEU A 231 -8.36 -4.95 3.44
N ARG A 232 -9.42 -4.13 3.45
CA ARG A 232 -9.44 -2.85 4.17
C ARG A 232 -9.35 -3.07 5.68
N PHE A 233 -10.14 -4.00 6.21
CA PHE A 233 -10.09 -4.34 7.63
C PHE A 233 -8.70 -4.86 8.04
N LEU A 234 -8.11 -5.76 7.24
CA LEU A 234 -6.75 -6.24 7.46
C LEU A 234 -5.72 -5.11 7.43
N PHE A 235 -5.84 -4.19 6.46
CA PHE A 235 -4.99 -3.00 6.38
C PHE A 235 -5.10 -2.16 7.66
N TYR A 236 -6.31 -1.83 8.10
CA TYR A 236 -6.53 -1.02 9.29
C TYR A 236 -6.07 -1.71 10.58
N GLY A 237 -6.23 -3.03 10.70
CA GLY A 237 -5.72 -3.78 11.86
C GLY A 237 -4.20 -3.77 11.92
N MET A 238 -3.52 -4.02 10.79
CA MET A 238 -2.06 -3.93 10.71
C MET A 238 -1.56 -2.50 10.96
N HIS A 239 -2.30 -1.51 10.47
CA HIS A 239 -2.00 -0.11 10.69
C HIS A 239 -2.16 0.30 12.16
N GLY A 240 -3.19 -0.21 12.84
CA GLY A 240 -3.37 -0.01 14.27
C GLY A 240 -2.20 -0.54 15.11
N PHE A 241 -1.64 -1.70 14.73
CA PHE A 241 -0.40 -2.18 15.35
C PHE A 241 0.78 -1.25 15.11
N LEU A 242 0.93 -0.73 13.90
CA LEU A 242 1.98 0.25 13.58
C LEU A 242 1.83 1.49 14.47
N ASP A 243 0.63 2.05 14.57
CA ASP A 243 0.36 3.25 15.36
C ASP A 243 0.65 3.02 16.85
N GLU A 244 0.21 1.89 17.42
CA GLU A 244 0.41 1.60 18.83
C GLU A 244 1.89 1.30 19.16
N ILE A 245 2.62 0.58 18.28
CA ILE A 245 4.05 0.35 18.46
C ILE A 245 4.83 1.66 18.47
N PHE A 246 4.52 2.59 17.55
CA PHE A 246 5.16 3.90 17.51
C PHE A 246 4.77 4.74 18.73
N PHE A 247 3.49 4.76 19.07
CA PHE A 247 2.97 5.49 20.24
C PHE A 247 3.64 5.02 21.53
N THR A 248 3.58 3.72 21.84
CA THR A 248 4.18 3.15 23.06
C THR A 248 5.70 3.30 23.09
N PHE A 249 6.37 3.19 21.94
CA PHE A 249 7.80 3.45 21.83
C PHE A 249 8.14 4.89 22.21
N PHE A 250 7.49 5.89 21.60
CA PHE A 250 7.77 7.29 21.92
C PHE A 250 7.40 7.65 23.36
N PHE A 251 6.30 7.11 23.89
CA PHE A 251 5.95 7.29 25.29
C PHE A 251 7.01 6.71 26.23
N ASN A 252 7.54 5.53 25.93
CA ASN A 252 8.61 4.93 26.72
C ASN A 252 9.91 5.76 26.66
N VAL A 253 10.26 6.29 25.49
CA VAL A 253 11.44 7.15 25.30
C VAL A 253 11.29 8.49 26.02
N LEU A 254 10.13 9.14 25.90
CA LEU A 254 9.86 10.45 26.53
C LEU A 254 9.71 10.35 28.05
N GLY A 255 9.20 9.23 28.56
CA GLY A 255 8.98 9.00 29.99
C GLY A 255 10.22 8.66 30.81
N GLN A 256 11.43 8.75 30.24
CA GLN A 256 12.70 8.38 30.90
C GLN A 256 12.69 6.99 31.56
N ARG A 257 11.92 6.03 31.04
CA ARG A 257 12.11 4.62 31.39
C ARG A 257 13.39 4.19 30.71
N ASP A 258 14.47 4.17 31.48
CA ASP A 258 15.81 3.81 31.03
C ASP A 258 15.76 2.61 30.05
N ARG A 259 16.20 2.86 28.81
CA ARG A 259 16.57 1.81 27.84
C ARG A 259 15.42 1.04 27.16
N ALA A 260 14.25 1.65 26.93
CA ALA A 260 13.21 1.01 26.11
C ALA A 260 13.53 1.06 24.60
N THR A 261 14.04 -0.04 24.04
CA THR A 261 14.31 -0.19 22.59
C THR A 261 13.12 -0.73 21.80
N SER A 262 11.97 -0.94 22.45
CA SER A 262 10.77 -1.54 21.85
C SER A 262 9.48 -0.86 22.28
N GLY A 263 8.52 -0.84 21.35
CA GLY A 263 7.11 -0.61 21.61
C GLY A 263 6.39 -1.95 21.83
N HIS A 264 5.18 -1.87 22.37
CA HIS A 264 4.33 -3.02 22.61
C HIS A 264 2.88 -2.72 22.21
N THR A 265 2.11 -3.77 21.94
CA THR A 265 0.69 -3.71 21.58
C THR A 265 0.02 -5.01 22.00
N SER A 266 -1.30 -5.00 22.20
CA SER A 266 -2.09 -6.22 22.40
C SER A 266 -2.61 -6.76 21.07
N LEU A 267 -2.75 -8.07 20.91
CA LEU A 267 -3.46 -8.61 19.73
C LEU A 267 -4.90 -8.11 19.61
N TRP A 268 -5.54 -7.76 20.72
CA TRP A 268 -6.88 -7.16 20.71
C TRP A 268 -6.91 -5.78 20.02
N SER A 269 -5.78 -5.07 20.02
CA SER A 269 -5.64 -3.79 19.33
C SER A 269 -5.82 -3.91 17.82
N PHE A 270 -5.49 -5.06 17.21
CA PHE A 270 -5.79 -5.32 15.81
C PHE A 270 -7.28 -5.19 15.52
N PHE A 271 -8.11 -5.82 16.36
CA PHE A 271 -9.55 -5.84 16.19
C PHE A 271 -10.17 -4.51 16.60
N MET A 272 -9.73 -3.94 17.71
CA MET A 272 -10.22 -2.66 18.21
C MET A 272 -9.93 -1.52 17.22
N TYR A 273 -8.66 -1.29 16.88
CA TYR A 273 -8.28 -0.22 15.94
C TYR A 273 -8.69 -0.54 14.51
N GLY A 274 -8.57 -1.81 14.08
CA GLY A 274 -9.02 -2.24 12.77
C GLY A 274 -10.51 -2.01 12.54
N SER A 275 -11.36 -2.38 13.50
CA SER A 275 -12.81 -2.14 13.42
C SER A 275 -13.17 -0.67 13.54
N CYS A 276 -12.50 0.08 14.43
CA CYS A 276 -12.72 1.51 14.58
C CYS A 276 -12.42 2.25 13.28
N SER A 277 -11.22 2.08 12.73
CA SER A 277 -10.78 2.74 11.50
C SER A 277 -11.61 2.32 10.29
N PHE A 278 -12.02 1.05 10.20
CA PHE A 278 -12.93 0.57 9.17
C PHE A 278 -14.31 1.25 9.27
N MET A 279 -14.88 1.41 10.46
CA MET A 279 -16.16 2.13 10.65
C MET A 279 -16.02 3.63 10.38
N VAL A 280 -14.94 4.25 10.84
CA VAL A 280 -14.64 5.66 10.54
C VAL A 280 -14.49 5.89 9.03
N GLU A 281 -13.93 4.93 8.28
CA GLU A 281 -13.88 5.01 6.81
C GLU A 281 -15.29 4.98 6.18
N LYS A 282 -16.18 4.10 6.65
CA LYS A 282 -17.58 4.09 6.17
C LYS A 282 -18.29 5.40 6.50
N LEU A 283 -18.06 5.93 7.69
CA LEU A 283 -18.57 7.24 8.11
C LEU A 283 -17.99 8.36 7.26
N TYR A 284 -16.70 8.30 6.91
CA TYR A 284 -16.06 9.21 5.99
C TYR A 284 -16.76 9.21 4.63
N PHE A 285 -16.98 8.04 4.03
CA PHE A 285 -17.67 7.97 2.74
C PHE A 285 -19.08 8.53 2.80
N HIS A 286 -19.83 8.24 3.87
CA HIS A 286 -21.17 8.78 4.07
C HIS A 286 -21.18 10.31 4.23
N LEU A 287 -20.37 10.84 5.15
CA LEU A 287 -20.37 12.28 5.45
C LEU A 287 -19.74 13.11 4.32
N HIS A 288 -18.66 12.62 3.71
CA HIS A 288 -17.96 13.34 2.65
C HIS A 288 -18.69 13.28 1.31
N TYR A 289 -19.06 12.09 0.83
CA TYR A 289 -19.66 11.95 -0.51
C TYR A 289 -21.18 12.12 -0.51
N SER A 290 -21.90 11.66 0.53
CA SER A 290 -23.37 11.81 0.56
C SER A 290 -23.81 13.17 1.08
N ARG A 291 -23.11 13.73 2.08
CA ARG A 291 -23.50 15.02 2.70
C ARG A 291 -22.61 16.21 2.34
N GLY A 292 -21.48 16.00 1.66
CA GLY A 292 -20.58 17.09 1.25
C GLY A 292 -19.90 17.81 2.41
N TRP A 293 -19.80 17.18 3.59
CA TRP A 293 -19.22 17.83 4.76
C TRP A 293 -17.73 18.05 4.59
N SER A 294 -17.21 19.17 5.11
CA SER A 294 -15.77 19.45 5.19
C SER A 294 -15.12 18.66 6.33
N THR A 295 -13.79 18.49 6.27
CA THR A 295 -12.99 17.78 7.28
C THR A 295 -13.28 18.26 8.71
N TRP A 296 -13.36 19.57 8.93
CA TRP A 296 -13.62 20.17 10.24
C TRP A 296 -14.96 19.78 10.86
N LYS A 297 -15.98 19.46 10.05
CA LYS A 297 -17.28 18.97 10.55
C LYS A 297 -17.25 17.47 10.85
N ARG A 298 -16.37 16.72 10.18
CA ARG A 298 -16.25 15.26 10.35
C ARG A 298 -15.39 14.88 11.56
N VAL A 299 -14.27 15.57 11.76
CA VAL A 299 -13.29 15.28 12.83
C VAL A 299 -13.93 15.22 14.23
N PRO A 300 -14.79 16.16 14.66
CA PRO A 300 -15.44 16.05 15.97
C PRO A 300 -16.29 14.78 16.12
N ILE A 301 -16.97 14.35 15.05
CA ILE A 301 -17.77 13.11 15.07
C ILE A 301 -16.86 11.90 15.21
N TYR A 302 -15.73 11.88 14.49
CA TYR A 302 -14.77 10.78 14.60
C TYR A 302 -14.20 10.69 16.01
N VAL A 303 -13.81 11.81 16.61
CA VAL A 303 -13.28 11.84 17.97
C VAL A 303 -14.30 11.30 18.98
N ILE A 304 -15.56 11.74 18.91
CA ILE A 304 -16.64 11.20 19.76
C ILE A 304 -16.79 9.70 19.55
N PHE A 305 -16.82 9.25 18.29
CA PHE A 305 -16.92 7.84 17.95
C PHE A 305 -15.75 7.04 18.50
N ILE A 306 -14.51 7.53 18.37
CA ILE A 306 -13.30 6.88 18.89
C ILE A 306 -13.39 6.71 20.40
N TYR A 307 -13.76 7.74 21.16
CA TYR A 307 -13.90 7.63 22.61
C TYR A 307 -14.98 6.61 23.03
N VAL A 308 -16.13 6.61 22.34
CA VAL A 308 -17.18 5.62 22.59
C VAL A 308 -16.70 4.21 22.27
N TRP A 309 -15.95 4.05 21.17
CA TRP A 309 -15.41 2.76 20.73
C TRP A 309 -14.35 2.23 21.69
N GLU A 310 -13.39 3.08 22.08
CA GLU A 310 -12.33 2.78 23.04
C GLU A 310 -12.93 2.39 24.40
N LEU A 311 -13.93 3.14 24.88
CA LEU A 311 -14.64 2.80 26.11
C LEU A 311 -15.36 1.45 26.01
N SER A 312 -16.03 1.19 24.89
CA SER A 312 -16.78 -0.07 24.67
C SER A 312 -15.86 -1.29 24.64
N TRP A 313 -14.76 -1.21 23.89
CA TRP A 313 -13.73 -2.25 23.86
C TRP A 313 -13.05 -2.40 25.22
N GLY A 314 -12.72 -1.30 25.89
CA GLY A 314 -12.14 -1.30 27.22
C GLY A 314 -13.00 -2.02 28.25
N LEU A 315 -14.31 -1.76 28.25
CA LEU A 315 -15.27 -2.46 29.12
C LEU A 315 -15.34 -3.95 28.80
N GLY A 316 -15.47 -4.31 27.51
CA GLY A 316 -15.53 -5.72 27.09
C GLY A 316 -14.26 -6.51 27.41
N LEU A 317 -13.09 -5.94 27.10
CA LEU A 317 -11.80 -6.56 27.41
C LEU A 317 -11.55 -6.64 28.91
N ARG A 318 -11.96 -5.62 29.68
CA ARG A 318 -11.85 -5.65 31.14
C ARG A 318 -12.71 -6.74 31.75
N ALA A 319 -13.92 -6.97 31.23
CA ALA A 319 -14.79 -8.05 31.68
C ALA A 319 -14.16 -9.45 31.48
N CYS A 320 -13.33 -9.61 30.45
CA CYS A 320 -12.61 -10.86 30.16
C CYS A 320 -11.18 -10.89 30.72
N GLY A 321 -10.76 -9.90 31.52
CA GLY A 321 -9.38 -9.81 32.02
C GLY A 321 -8.31 -9.57 30.95
N ALA A 322 -8.71 -9.19 29.74
CA ALA A 322 -7.85 -9.00 28.56
C ALA A 322 -7.46 -7.53 28.29
N CYS A 323 -7.95 -6.59 29.10
CA CYS A 323 -7.63 -5.16 28.95
C CYS A 323 -6.14 -4.91 29.21
N SER A 324 -5.43 -4.38 28.22
CA SER A 324 -3.99 -4.15 28.25
C SER A 324 -3.60 -2.75 28.73
N TRP A 325 -4.54 -1.82 28.87
CA TRP A 325 -4.28 -0.45 29.29
C TRP A 325 -5.08 -0.03 30.53
N ASP A 326 -4.53 0.95 31.25
CA ASP A 326 -5.18 1.62 32.39
C ASP A 326 -4.68 3.07 32.50
N TYR A 327 -5.59 4.02 32.27
CA TYR A 327 -5.35 5.46 32.31
C TYR A 327 -5.73 6.10 33.65
N SER A 328 -5.98 5.32 34.71
CA SER A 328 -6.38 5.84 36.03
C SER A 328 -5.39 6.86 36.63
N HIS A 329 -4.13 6.81 36.19
CA HIS A 329 -3.07 7.72 36.61
C HIS A 329 -3.11 9.08 35.90
N TYR A 330 -3.84 9.22 34.79
CA TYR A 330 -3.99 10.50 34.09
C TYR A 330 -5.17 11.30 34.64
N PRO A 331 -5.08 12.64 34.69
CA PRO A 331 -6.23 13.48 34.98
C PRO A 331 -7.29 13.33 33.87
N LEU A 332 -8.53 13.69 34.17
CA LEU A 332 -9.66 13.61 33.23
C LEU A 332 -9.87 12.22 32.62
N ASN A 333 -9.47 11.17 33.35
CA ASN A 333 -9.77 9.80 32.97
C ASN A 333 -11.22 9.46 33.32
N PHE A 334 -11.81 8.56 32.55
CA PHE A 334 -13.11 7.97 32.84
C PHE A 334 -12.96 6.45 32.94
N LEU A 335 -13.25 5.91 34.13
CA LEU A 335 -13.07 4.50 34.50
C LEU A 335 -11.64 3.94 34.27
N GLY A 336 -10.63 4.82 34.12
CA GLY A 336 -9.30 4.43 33.66
C GLY A 336 -9.26 3.82 32.26
N LEU A 337 -10.34 3.91 31.47
CA LEU A 337 -10.43 3.31 30.12
C LEU A 337 -10.21 4.33 29.01
N ILE A 338 -10.63 5.57 29.23
CA ILE A 338 -10.38 6.69 28.31
C ILE A 338 -9.82 7.87 29.10
N THR A 339 -9.06 8.74 28.46
CA THR A 339 -8.59 10.01 29.04
C THR A 339 -8.76 11.15 28.05
N LEU A 340 -9.35 12.27 28.52
CA LEU A 340 -9.49 13.47 27.68
C LEU A 340 -8.14 14.13 27.38
N MET A 341 -7.08 13.77 28.10
CA MET A 341 -5.71 14.23 27.80
C MET A 341 -5.24 13.78 26.41
N TYR A 342 -5.81 12.70 25.86
CA TYR A 342 -5.47 12.20 24.52
C TYR A 342 -6.27 12.88 23.40
N LEU A 343 -7.16 13.83 23.73
CA LEU A 343 -7.95 14.58 22.75
C LEU A 343 -7.10 15.20 21.63
N PRO A 344 -5.95 15.86 21.88
CA PRO A 344 -5.12 16.39 20.80
C PRO A 344 -4.61 15.29 19.85
N GLY A 345 -4.23 14.14 20.41
CA GLY A 345 -3.81 12.97 19.64
C GLY A 345 -4.94 12.41 18.78
N TRP A 346 -6.16 12.30 19.33
CA TRP A 346 -7.32 11.82 18.58
C TRP A 346 -7.76 12.77 17.47
N ILE A 347 -7.64 14.09 17.67
CA ILE A 347 -7.88 15.08 16.61
C ILE A 347 -6.87 14.88 15.48
N PHE A 348 -5.58 14.76 15.80
CA PHE A 348 -4.53 14.50 14.82
C PHE A 348 -4.79 13.20 14.05
N LEU A 349 -5.07 12.10 14.76
CA LEU A 349 -5.34 10.80 14.16
C LEU A 349 -6.61 10.81 13.30
N SER A 350 -7.64 11.57 13.69
CA SER A 350 -8.87 11.74 12.91
C SER A 350 -8.61 12.46 11.57
N VAL A 351 -7.79 13.50 11.56
CA VAL A 351 -7.37 14.19 10.32
C VAL A 351 -6.52 13.25 9.46
N TYR A 352 -5.60 12.54 10.08
CA TYR A 352 -4.75 11.56 9.39
C TYR A 352 -5.58 10.42 8.76
N GLN A 353 -6.57 9.88 9.48
CA GLN A 353 -7.48 8.85 9.00
C GLN A 353 -8.31 9.34 7.78
N ASP A 354 -8.71 10.61 7.75
CA ASP A 354 -9.36 11.21 6.59
C ASP A 354 -8.43 11.23 5.35
N LEU A 355 -7.15 11.58 5.53
CA LEU A 355 -6.15 11.55 4.45
C LEU A 355 -5.89 10.11 3.99
N LEU A 356 -5.78 9.19 4.95
CA LEU A 356 -5.52 7.79 4.68
C LEU A 356 -6.66 7.15 3.90
N SER A 357 -7.91 7.43 4.27
CA SER A 357 -9.12 6.95 3.57
C SER A 357 -9.14 7.43 2.11
N ASN A 358 -8.73 8.68 1.85
CA ASN A 358 -8.59 9.21 0.49
C ASN A 358 -7.53 8.48 -0.34
N VAL A 359 -6.40 8.14 0.27
CA VAL A 359 -5.31 7.40 -0.39
C VAL A 359 -5.72 5.96 -0.64
N LEU A 360 -6.30 5.28 0.35
CA LEU A 360 -6.71 3.89 0.28
C LEU A 360 -7.83 3.68 -0.75
N TRP A 361 -8.73 4.65 -0.90
CA TRP A 361 -9.74 4.65 -1.95
C TRP A 361 -9.17 4.54 -3.38
N ARG A 362 -7.93 4.99 -3.59
CA ARG A 362 -7.23 4.91 -4.88
C ARG A 362 -6.53 3.58 -5.11
N VAL A 363 -6.44 2.74 -4.08
CA VAL A 363 -5.84 1.40 -4.18
C VAL A 363 -6.91 0.41 -4.64
N GLN A 364 -6.60 -0.38 -5.65
CA GLN A 364 -7.48 -1.38 -6.23
C GLN A 364 -6.82 -2.75 -6.17
N TYR A 365 -7.62 -3.79 -5.93
CA TYR A 365 -7.18 -5.18 -6.00
C TYR A 365 -7.71 -5.79 -7.30
N ILE A 366 -6.82 -6.37 -8.12
CA ILE A 366 -7.21 -7.10 -9.32
C ILE A 366 -7.42 -8.58 -8.94
N PRO A 367 -8.68 -9.08 -8.93
CA PRO A 367 -8.93 -10.51 -8.77
C PRO A 367 -8.38 -11.29 -9.97
N ILE A 368 -8.10 -12.58 -9.79
CA ILE A 368 -7.84 -13.48 -10.92
C ILE A 368 -9.22 -13.87 -11.46
N ASP A 369 -9.42 -13.71 -12.77
CA ASP A 369 -10.52 -14.35 -13.51
C ASP A 369 -10.27 -15.86 -13.64
#